data_AF-A0A7I8DSL8-F1
#
_entry.id   AF-A0A7I8DSL8-F1
#
_cell.length_a   1.000
_cell.length_b   1.000
_cell.length_c   1.000
_cell.angle_alpha   90.00
_cell.angle_beta   90.00
_cell.angle_gamma   90.00
#
_symmetry.space_group_name_H-M   'P 1'
#
loop_
_entity.id
_entity.type
_entity.pdbx_description
1 polymer ?
#
loop_
_entity_poly.entity_id
_entity_poly.type
_entity_poly.pdbx_seq_one_letter_code
_entity_poly.pdbx_strand_id
1 'polypeptide(L)'
;MKKCRKLKEPGAGTAQEYNDNLRQLGYQLLELYIKGKISIEDDIIQIAAEADQLNISGFIKEAGKYFSYKKNNGENAKFSEAIASCLMDFYNIVVESDNGYHVSYYYYRGDNKPQGVPGALSDLILKLFGICYEYEIDIETVMTEKYELCKKNYLN
;
A
#
# COMPACT_ATOMS: atom_id res chain seq x y z
N MET A 1 -7.64 10.28 -52.36
CA MET A 1 -6.92 10.03 -51.08
C MET A 1 -7.89 10.13 -49.91
N LYS A 2 -8.34 9.00 -49.34
CA LYS A 2 -9.13 8.97 -48.10
C LYS A 2 -8.18 9.22 -46.92
N LYS A 3 -8.40 10.29 -46.15
CA LYS A 3 -7.67 10.55 -44.90
C LYS A 3 -8.03 9.45 -43.89
N CYS A 4 -7.06 8.59 -43.52
CA CYS A 4 -7.19 7.72 -42.35
C CYS A 4 -7.41 8.60 -41.12
N ARG A 5 -8.57 8.45 -40.46
CA ARG A 5 -8.76 8.96 -39.09
C ARG A 5 -7.85 8.13 -38.19
N LYS A 6 -6.84 8.76 -37.57
CA LYS A 6 -6.12 8.16 -36.44
C LYS A 6 -7.18 7.83 -35.38
N LEU A 7 -7.32 6.54 -35.08
CA LEU A 7 -8.04 6.09 -33.90
C LEU A 7 -7.27 6.65 -32.70
N LYS A 8 -7.92 7.45 -31.86
CA LYS A 8 -7.38 7.79 -30.54
C LYS A 8 -7.39 6.50 -29.74
N GLU A 9 -6.23 6.10 -29.22
CA GLU A 9 -6.12 4.96 -28.30
C GLU A 9 -7.10 5.18 -27.14
N PRO A 10 -7.87 4.14 -26.74
CA PRO A 10 -8.78 4.25 -25.61
C PRO A 10 -7.97 4.59 -24.36
N GLY A 11 -8.47 5.58 -23.61
CA GLY A 11 -7.74 6.29 -22.58
C GLY A 11 -7.07 5.39 -21.55
N ALA A 12 -5.78 5.59 -21.35
CA ALA A 12 -5.15 5.27 -20.07
C ALA A 12 -5.76 6.21 -19.03
N GLY A 13 -6.82 5.74 -18.37
CA GLY A 13 -7.38 6.42 -17.22
C GLY A 13 -6.35 6.57 -16.10
N THR A 14 -6.62 7.46 -15.15
CA THR A 14 -5.79 7.60 -13.95
C THR A 14 -5.74 6.27 -13.17
N ALA A 15 -4.72 6.07 -12.32
CA ALA A 15 -4.65 4.89 -11.46
C ALA A 15 -5.91 4.71 -10.59
N GLN A 16 -6.56 5.82 -10.23
CA GLN A 16 -7.85 5.83 -9.54
C GLN A 16 -8.97 5.27 -10.43
N GLU A 17 -9.10 5.76 -11.67
CA GLU A 17 -10.08 5.25 -12.64
C GLU A 17 -9.86 3.76 -12.94
N TYR A 18 -8.60 3.31 -13.00
CA TYR A 18 -8.28 1.89 -13.15
C TYR A 18 -8.77 1.07 -11.95
N ASN A 19 -8.51 1.53 -10.72
CA ASN A 19 -8.93 0.84 -9.50
C ASN A 19 -10.47 0.81 -9.36
N ASP A 20 -11.14 1.92 -9.69
CA ASP A 20 -12.59 2.01 -9.67
C ASP A 20 -13.23 1.07 -10.70
N ASN A 21 -12.63 0.96 -11.90
CA ASN A 21 -13.05 0.00 -12.92
C ASN A 21 -12.85 -1.46 -12.47
N LEU A 22 -11.73 -1.78 -11.82
CA LEU A 22 -11.49 -3.12 -11.27
C LEU A 22 -12.51 -3.48 -10.19
N ARG A 23 -12.84 -2.55 -9.29
CA ARG A 23 -13.89 -2.74 -8.28
C ARG A 23 -15.25 -3.00 -8.93
N GLN A 24 -15.60 -2.22 -9.94
CA GLN A 24 -16.86 -2.39 -10.66
C GLN A 24 -16.96 -3.75 -11.36
N LEU A 25 -15.87 -4.19 -12.00
CA LEU A 25 -15.74 -5.53 -12.57
C LEU A 25 -15.89 -6.62 -11.51
N GLY A 26 -15.26 -6.46 -10.34
CA GLY A 26 -15.40 -7.36 -9.21
C GLY A 26 -16.86 -7.52 -8.76
N TYR A 27 -17.59 -6.41 -8.61
CA TYR A 27 -19.02 -6.46 -8.26
C TYR A 27 -19.87 -7.18 -9.31
N GLN A 28 -19.62 -6.91 -10.59
CA GLN A 28 -20.34 -7.57 -11.68
C GLN A 28 -20.09 -9.08 -11.70
N LEU A 29 -18.85 -9.51 -11.49
CA LEU A 29 -18.50 -10.91 -11.41
C LEU A 29 -19.19 -11.60 -10.22
N LEU A 30 -19.18 -10.94 -9.05
CA LEU A 30 -19.81 -11.45 -7.83
C LEU A 30 -21.34 -11.60 -8.02
N GLU A 31 -21.99 -10.62 -8.66
CA GLU A 31 -23.40 -10.74 -9.01
C GLU A 31 -23.69 -11.93 -9.93
N LEU A 32 -22.84 -12.17 -10.93
CA LEU A 32 -23.00 -13.29 -11.86
C LEU A 32 -22.80 -14.63 -11.16
N TYR A 33 -21.87 -14.71 -10.21
CA TYR A 33 -21.65 -15.87 -9.36
C TYR A 33 -22.87 -16.15 -8.46
N ILE A 34 -23.36 -15.15 -7.73
CA ILE A 34 -24.56 -15.27 -6.88
C ILE A 34 -25.79 -15.68 -7.69
N LYS A 35 -25.91 -15.18 -8.93
CA LYS A 35 -26.99 -15.54 -9.86
C LYS A 35 -26.80 -16.93 -10.50
N GLY A 36 -25.76 -17.69 -10.14
CA GLY A 36 -25.45 -19.00 -10.68
C GLY A 36 -25.11 -19.01 -12.18
N LYS A 37 -24.77 -17.84 -12.75
CA LYS A 37 -24.42 -17.69 -14.17
C LYS A 37 -22.97 -18.02 -14.46
N ILE A 38 -22.14 -18.06 -13.43
CA ILE A 38 -20.74 -18.46 -13.46
C ILE A 38 -20.53 -19.40 -12.28
N SER A 39 -19.91 -20.55 -12.52
CA SER A 39 -19.37 -21.40 -11.45
C SER A 39 -17.87 -21.15 -11.36
N ILE A 40 -17.39 -20.82 -10.18
CA ILE A 40 -15.96 -20.75 -9.89
C ILE A 40 -15.61 -22.10 -9.29
N GLU A 41 -14.68 -22.83 -9.90
CA GLU A 41 -14.20 -24.11 -9.37
C GLU A 41 -13.61 -23.90 -7.97
N ASP A 42 -13.92 -24.79 -7.02
CA ASP A 42 -13.51 -24.66 -5.61
C ASP A 42 -11.98 -24.53 -5.44
N ASP A 43 -11.20 -25.12 -6.36
CA ASP A 43 -9.75 -25.02 -6.40
C ASP A 43 -9.26 -23.58 -6.65
N ILE A 44 -10.01 -22.75 -7.38
CA ILE A 44 -9.67 -21.34 -7.64
C ILE A 44 -9.95 -20.48 -6.39
N ILE A 45 -10.97 -20.82 -5.60
CA ILE A 45 -11.27 -20.12 -4.34
C ILE A 45 -10.14 -20.36 -3.33
N GLN A 46 -9.58 -21.57 -3.30
CA GLN A 46 -8.45 -21.90 -2.44
C GLN A 46 -7.15 -21.23 -2.89
N ILE A 47 -6.89 -21.18 -4.19
CA ILE A 47 -5.75 -20.43 -4.78
C ILE A 47 -5.90 -18.92 -4.55
N ALA A 48 -7.13 -18.37 -4.64
CA ALA A 48 -7.40 -16.96 -4.35
C ALA A 48 -7.26 -16.65 -2.86
N ALA A 49 -7.75 -17.50 -1.96
CA ALA A 49 -7.63 -17.32 -0.51
C ALA A 49 -6.19 -17.45 -0.01
N GLU A 50 -5.37 -18.31 -0.63
CA GLU A 50 -3.92 -18.40 -0.36
C GLU A 50 -3.13 -17.24 -1.02
N ALA A 51 -3.64 -16.63 -2.09
CA ALA A 51 -3.04 -15.48 -2.76
C ALA A 51 -3.45 -14.10 -2.19
N ASP A 52 -4.62 -13.99 -1.53
CA ASP A 52 -5.19 -12.73 -1.04
C ASP A 52 -4.79 -12.36 0.40
N GLN A 53 -4.08 -13.24 1.11
CA GLN A 53 -3.33 -12.80 2.29
C GLN A 53 -1.94 -12.36 1.84
N LEU A 54 -1.81 -11.07 1.54
CA LEU A 54 -0.55 -10.38 1.84
C LEU A 54 -0.33 -10.56 3.35
N ASN A 55 0.29 -11.67 3.75
CA ASN A 55 0.93 -11.75 5.05
C ASN A 55 1.82 -10.51 5.17
N ILE A 56 1.75 -9.82 6.32
CA ILE A 56 2.45 -8.55 6.47
C ILE A 56 3.95 -8.76 6.20
N SER A 57 4.47 -9.93 6.58
CA SER A 57 5.80 -10.42 6.22
C SER A 57 6.10 -10.47 4.72
N GLY A 58 5.18 -10.94 3.87
CA GLY A 58 5.35 -10.94 2.41
C GLY A 58 5.32 -9.53 1.84
N PHE A 59 4.43 -8.66 2.34
CA PHE A 59 4.44 -7.26 1.97
C PHE A 59 5.75 -6.56 2.37
N ILE A 60 6.26 -6.82 3.57
CA ILE A 60 7.54 -6.27 4.05
C ILE A 60 8.70 -6.76 3.19
N LYS A 61 8.72 -8.06 2.83
CA LYS A 61 9.75 -8.60 1.94
C LYS A 61 9.73 -7.94 0.57
N GLU A 62 8.55 -7.63 0.04
CA GLU A 62 8.45 -6.94 -1.25
C GLU A 62 8.82 -5.45 -1.13
N ALA A 63 8.24 -4.73 -0.17
CA ALA A 63 8.51 -3.32 0.08
C ALA A 63 9.99 -3.07 0.41
N GLY A 64 10.61 -3.96 1.19
CA GLY A 64 12.02 -3.88 1.58
C GLY A 64 13.00 -3.82 0.40
N LYS A 65 12.65 -4.39 -0.76
CA LYS A 65 13.46 -4.31 -1.99
C LYS A 65 13.58 -2.88 -2.52
N TYR A 66 12.56 -2.05 -2.29
CA TYR A 66 12.44 -0.70 -2.86
C TYR A 66 12.69 0.39 -1.83
N PHE A 67 12.42 0.10 -0.55
CA PHE A 67 12.55 1.04 0.57
C PHE A 67 13.78 0.77 1.45
N SER A 68 14.75 -0.03 0.99
CA SER A 68 16.00 -0.31 1.72
C SER A 68 16.77 1.00 1.99
N TYR A 69 17.14 1.24 3.25
CA TYR A 69 17.90 2.43 3.61
C TYR A 69 19.40 2.17 3.50
N LYS A 70 19.97 2.57 2.36
CA LYS A 70 21.41 2.51 2.08
C LYS A 70 22.02 3.90 2.11
N LYS A 71 23.27 3.98 2.57
CA LYS A 71 24.09 5.18 2.45
C LYS A 71 24.40 5.49 0.99
N ASN A 72 24.79 6.73 0.71
CA ASN A 72 25.20 7.17 -0.64
C ASN A 72 26.36 6.37 -1.24
N ASN A 73 27.15 5.69 -0.41
CA ASN A 73 28.23 4.79 -0.81
C ASN A 73 27.77 3.32 -1.00
N GLY A 74 26.48 3.04 -0.91
CA GLY A 74 25.89 1.70 -1.04
C GLY A 74 25.99 0.82 0.21
N GLU A 75 26.62 1.32 1.29
CA GLU A 75 26.70 0.58 2.55
C GLU A 75 25.37 0.63 3.31
N ASN A 76 25.10 -0.43 4.08
CA ASN A 76 23.96 -0.45 4.98
C ASN A 76 24.16 0.60 6.08
N ALA A 77 23.13 1.39 6.34
CA ALA A 77 23.20 2.34 7.42
C ALA A 77 23.22 1.63 8.79
N LYS A 78 23.65 2.36 9.82
CA LYS A 78 23.45 1.88 11.20
C LYS A 78 21.97 1.98 11.55
N PHE A 79 21.47 1.09 12.41
CA PHE A 79 20.07 1.10 12.84
C PHE A 79 19.63 2.46 13.36
N SER A 80 20.48 3.15 14.13
CA SER A 80 20.22 4.50 14.63
C SER A 80 20.07 5.55 13.52
N GLU A 81 20.84 5.43 12.44
CA GLU A 81 20.75 6.33 11.27
C GLU A 81 19.47 6.05 10.49
N ALA A 82 19.12 4.77 10.31
CA ALA A 82 17.88 4.36 9.65
C ALA A 82 16.65 4.87 10.40
N ILE A 83 16.61 4.72 11.72
CA ILE A 83 15.52 5.24 12.57
C ILE A 83 15.49 6.78 12.56
N ALA A 84 16.65 7.44 12.61
CA ALA A 84 16.72 8.90 12.54
C ALA A 84 16.15 9.44 11.21
N SER A 85 16.29 8.69 10.11
CA SER A 85 15.74 9.09 8.82
C SER A 85 14.20 9.18 8.78
N CYS A 86 13.51 8.52 9.72
CA CYS A 86 12.05 8.63 9.87
C CYS A 86 11.61 9.99 10.42
N LEU A 87 12.50 10.74 11.09
CA LEU A 87 12.17 12.06 11.65
C LEU A 87 11.72 13.04 10.57
N MET A 88 12.25 12.91 9.35
CA MET A 88 11.85 13.74 8.22
C MET A 88 10.40 13.44 7.81
N ASP A 89 9.97 12.18 7.83
CA ASP A 89 8.58 11.83 7.48
C ASP A 89 7.61 12.27 8.57
N PHE A 90 8.01 12.17 9.84
CA PHE A 90 7.24 12.76 10.95
C PHE A 90 7.04 14.27 10.76
N TYR A 91 8.09 14.99 10.37
CA TYR A 91 7.98 16.40 10.04
C TYR A 91 7.02 16.64 8.87
N ASN A 92 7.09 15.84 7.80
CA ASN A 92 6.18 15.95 6.66
C ASN A 92 4.71 15.70 7.04
N ILE A 93 4.43 14.76 7.95
CA ILE A 93 3.08 14.52 8.47
C ILE A 93 2.52 15.78 9.14
N VAL A 94 3.33 16.48 9.94
CA VAL A 94 2.94 17.74 10.59
C VAL A 94 2.71 18.84 9.56
N VAL A 95 3.60 18.97 8.58
CA VAL A 95 3.44 19.96 7.50
C VAL A 95 2.14 19.73 6.73
N GLU A 96 1.83 18.48 6.39
CA GLU A 96 0.60 18.16 5.67
C GLU A 96 -0.66 18.29 6.54
N SER A 97 -0.58 18.12 7.87
CA SER A 97 -1.72 18.38 8.76
C SER A 97 -2.06 19.87 8.86
N ASP A 98 -1.07 20.74 8.69
CA ASP A 98 -1.23 22.20 8.76
C ASP A 98 -1.57 22.83 7.39
N ASN A 99 -1.61 22.02 6.33
CA ASN A 99 -1.81 22.45 4.94
C ASN A 99 -3.27 22.78 4.59
N GLY A 100 -4.16 22.87 5.59
CA GLY A 100 -5.56 23.29 5.43
C GLY A 100 -6.53 22.20 4.93
N TYR A 101 -6.06 20.98 4.71
CA TYR A 101 -6.91 19.83 4.38
C TYR A 101 -7.27 19.02 5.63
N HIS A 102 -8.42 18.33 5.60
CA HIS A 102 -8.75 17.37 6.65
C HIS A 102 -7.74 16.20 6.66
N VAL A 103 -7.34 15.73 7.85
CA VAL A 103 -6.29 14.70 8.02
C VAL A 103 -6.58 13.35 7.35
N SER A 104 -7.85 13.08 6.99
CA SER A 104 -8.22 11.87 6.26
C SER A 104 -8.19 12.03 4.74
N TYR A 105 -7.97 13.25 4.23
CA TYR A 105 -7.97 13.56 2.81
C TYR A 105 -6.56 13.43 2.24
N TYR A 106 -6.45 12.77 1.08
CA TYR A 106 -5.23 12.73 0.29
C TYR A 106 -5.50 13.26 -1.12
N TYR A 107 -4.47 13.78 -1.77
CA TYR A 107 -4.57 14.40 -3.10
C TYR A 107 -3.33 14.09 -3.94
N TYR A 108 -3.34 14.44 -5.22
CA TYR A 108 -2.21 14.26 -6.14
C TYR A 108 -1.76 15.61 -6.70
N ARG A 109 -0.45 15.89 -6.73
CA ARG A 109 0.11 17.17 -7.24
C ARG A 109 0.93 16.96 -8.52
N GLY A 110 0.29 16.68 -9.64
CA GLY A 110 0.92 16.70 -10.99
C GLY A 110 2.05 15.68 -11.22
N ASP A 111 2.56 15.05 -10.17
CA ASP A 111 3.61 14.03 -10.12
C ASP A 111 3.03 12.62 -9.89
N ASN A 112 1.70 12.50 -9.84
CA ASN A 112 0.96 11.28 -9.51
C ASN A 112 1.38 10.62 -8.18
N LYS A 113 1.96 11.39 -7.24
CA LYS A 113 2.25 10.90 -5.89
C LYS A 113 1.11 11.26 -4.93
N PRO A 114 0.65 10.32 -4.09
CA PRO A 114 -0.33 10.63 -3.06
C PRO A 114 0.30 11.56 -2.02
N GLN A 115 -0.37 12.68 -1.75
CA GLN A 115 0.02 13.75 -0.83
C GLN A 115 -1.04 13.93 0.26
N GLY A 116 -0.77 14.79 1.23
CA GLY A 116 -1.59 14.95 2.44
C GLY A 116 -1.16 14.01 3.55
N VAL A 117 -1.81 14.12 4.71
CA VAL A 117 -1.48 13.31 5.90
C VAL A 117 -1.45 11.81 5.62
N PRO A 118 -2.41 11.21 4.87
CA PRO A 118 -2.34 9.79 4.54
C PRO A 118 -1.14 9.42 3.65
N GLY A 119 -0.73 10.30 2.73
CA GLY A 119 0.45 10.11 1.88
C GLY A 119 1.73 10.10 2.72
N ALA A 120 1.91 11.11 3.57
CA ALA A 120 3.08 11.23 4.44
C ALA A 120 3.16 10.09 5.48
N LEU A 121 2.01 9.62 6.01
CA LEU A 121 1.96 8.43 6.87
C LEU A 121 2.37 7.17 6.11
N SER A 122 1.96 7.04 4.85
CA SER A 122 2.32 5.89 4.01
C SER A 122 3.82 5.84 3.76
N ASP A 123 4.47 6.98 3.50
CA ASP A 123 5.92 7.07 3.35
C ASP A 123 6.66 6.58 4.62
N LEU A 124 6.20 7.01 5.80
CA LEU A 124 6.75 6.57 7.09
C LEU A 124 6.58 5.05 7.29
N ILE A 125 5.38 4.53 7.04
CA ILE A 125 5.07 3.09 7.22
C ILE A 125 5.94 2.24 6.29
N LEU A 126 6.04 2.61 5.01
CA LEU A 126 6.87 1.89 4.03
C LEU A 126 8.35 1.94 4.39
N LYS A 127 8.82 3.08 4.90
CA LYS A 127 10.19 3.20 5.42
C LYS A 127 10.43 2.29 6.63
N LEU A 128 9.49 2.23 7.58
CA LEU A 128 9.58 1.32 8.73
C LEU A 128 9.61 -0.15 8.29
N PHE A 129 8.85 -0.53 7.27
CA PHE A 129 8.93 -1.87 6.68
C PHE A 129 10.29 -2.12 6.02
N GLY A 130 10.84 -1.14 5.31
CA GLY A 130 12.21 -1.21 4.79
C GLY A 130 13.26 -1.44 5.88
N ILE A 131 13.11 -0.76 7.02
CA ILE A 131 13.97 -0.98 8.20
C ILE A 131 13.76 -2.39 8.76
N CYS A 132 12.52 -2.84 8.93
CA CYS A 132 12.25 -4.17 9.46
C CYS A 132 12.84 -5.26 8.57
N TYR A 133 12.77 -5.09 7.25
CA TYR A 133 13.40 -5.99 6.28
C TYR A 133 14.93 -6.01 6.42
N GLU A 134 15.58 -4.84 6.44
CA GLU A 134 17.04 -4.72 6.45
C GLU A 134 17.68 -5.30 7.72
N TYR A 135 17.00 -5.20 8.86
CA TYR A 135 17.49 -5.69 10.16
C TYR A 135 16.83 -7.01 10.60
N GLU A 136 16.13 -7.70 9.69
CA GLU A 136 15.51 -9.00 9.93
C GLU A 136 14.54 -9.00 11.14
N ILE A 137 13.80 -7.90 11.32
CA ILE A 137 12.84 -7.72 12.41
C ILE A 137 11.50 -8.36 12.03
N ASP A 138 11.07 -9.36 12.80
CA ASP A 138 9.73 -9.96 12.69
C ASP A 138 8.65 -9.07 13.35
N ILE A 139 8.30 -7.99 12.65
CA ILE A 139 7.32 -7.03 13.14
C ILE A 139 5.88 -7.58 13.13
N GLU A 140 5.56 -8.54 12.25
CA GLU A 140 4.21 -9.13 12.15
C GLU A 140 3.84 -9.89 13.41
N THR A 141 4.73 -10.77 13.89
CA THR A 141 4.54 -11.51 15.14
C THR A 141 4.42 -10.54 16.32
N VAL A 142 5.33 -9.57 16.43
CA VAL A 142 5.33 -8.59 17.53
C VAL A 142 4.08 -7.70 17.54
N MET A 143 3.60 -7.27 16.37
CA MET A 143 2.36 -6.49 16.24
C MET A 143 1.15 -7.31 16.67
N THR A 144 1.07 -8.58 16.27
CA THR A 144 -0.04 -9.48 16.63
C THR A 144 -0.10 -9.70 18.14
N GLU A 145 1.04 -9.98 18.77
CA GLU A 145 1.11 -10.14 20.23
C GLU A 145 0.68 -8.86 20.97
N LYS A 146 1.16 -7.69 20.53
CA LYS A 146 0.77 -6.40 21.12
C LYS A 146 -0.71 -6.11 20.93
N TYR A 147 -1.27 -6.41 19.76
CA TYR A 147 -2.69 -6.21 19.49
C TYR A 147 -3.57 -7.06 20.41
N GLU A 148 -3.22 -8.34 20.61
CA GLU A 148 -3.93 -9.22 21.54
C GLU A 148 -3.83 -8.75 23.00
N LEU A 149 -2.69 -8.21 23.43
CA LEU A 149 -2.56 -7.57 24.73
C LEU A 149 -3.45 -6.33 24.86
N CYS A 150 -3.49 -5.47 23.85
CA CYS A 150 -4.37 -4.29 23.84
C CYS A 150 -5.86 -4.68 23.94
N LYS A 151 -6.31 -5.72 23.23
CA LYS A 151 -7.68 -6.24 23.36
C LYS A 151 -8.00 -6.68 24.79
N LYS A 152 -7.10 -7.46 25.39
CA LYS A 152 -7.26 -7.93 26.77
C LYS A 152 -7.38 -6.77 27.75
N ASN A 153 -6.57 -5.73 27.58
CA ASN A 153 -6.61 -4.55 28.44
C ASN A 153 -7.84 -3.67 28.23
N TYR A 154 -8.44 -3.68 27.04
CA TYR A 154 -9.67 -2.91 26.77
C TYR A 154 -10.93 -3.59 27.29
N LEU A 155 -10.91 -4.93 27.43
CA LEU A 155 -12.02 -5.73 27.93
C LEU A 155 -12.04 -5.87 29.47
N ASN A 156 -10.99 -5.43 30.14
CA ASN A 156 -10.87 -5.38 31.61
C ASN A 156 -11.10 -3.97 32.14
#